data_AF-A0A7S2QP35-F1
#
_entry.id   AF-A0A7S2QP35-F1
#
_cell.length_a   1.000
_cell.length_b   1.000
_cell.length_c   1.000
_cell.angle_alpha   90.00
_cell.angle_beta   90.00
_cell.angle_gamma   90.00
#
_symmetry.space_group_name_H-M   'P 1'
#
loop_
_entity.id
_entity.type
_entity.pdbx_description
1 polymer ?
#
loop_
_entity_poly.entity_id
_entity_poly.type
_entity_poly.pdbx_seq_one_letter_code
_entity_poly.pdbx_strand_id
1 'polypeptide(L)'
;AACGGPAELTLVTLATFGEEHRVRGLLDEIRADNVEATARQLSLVEFQSAEELEAFARLLFAKAIAEPSCSETCAELMDMLGTRCQEFPPADEGTKPVTFSRLLLNVCQGEFERLFESLDHPPQAHDEGQAETETPKPLADDGQQRVQPRTLSDELCACMRLVGNLFVRRKIAIKVIGQIMHDLIGVKDKPPTRIMVDGACELLQHVGVVLALTPHGKVLLAQFCSRLTRLKQAKDCTGGALYPERTQ
;
A
#
# COMPACT_ATOMS: atom_id res chain seq x y z
N ALA A 1 -24.91 20.72 19.87
CA ALA A 1 -24.26 19.42 20.08
C ALA A 1 -23.72 18.98 18.73
N ALA A 2 -22.39 19.07 18.57
CA ALA A 2 -21.70 18.74 17.33
C ALA A 2 -21.58 17.21 17.24
N CYS A 3 -22.13 16.62 16.19
CA CYS A 3 -21.97 15.21 15.88
C CYS A 3 -20.67 15.03 15.10
N GLY A 4 -19.63 14.56 15.77
CA GLY A 4 -18.38 14.09 15.18
C GLY A 4 -18.42 12.57 14.96
N GLY A 5 -17.93 12.13 13.81
CA GLY A 5 -17.72 10.73 13.40
C GLY A 5 -18.22 10.49 11.97
N PRO A 6 -17.43 9.84 11.09
CA PRO A 6 -16.61 8.66 11.42
C PRO A 6 -15.09 8.87 11.28
N ALA A 7 -14.37 8.15 12.15
CA ALA A 7 -12.96 7.75 12.08
C ALA A 7 -12.02 8.60 11.19
N GLU A 8 -11.32 9.54 11.83
CA GLU A 8 -10.01 10.00 11.34
C GLU A 8 -9.10 8.78 11.19
N LEU A 9 -8.95 8.33 9.94
CA LEU A 9 -7.70 7.71 9.50
C LEU A 9 -6.57 8.64 9.94
N THR A 10 -5.78 8.20 10.90
CA THR A 10 -4.55 8.87 11.31
C THR A 10 -3.51 8.67 10.19
N LEU A 11 -3.74 9.33 9.06
CA LEU A 11 -2.81 9.42 7.95
C LEU A 11 -2.95 10.79 7.31
N VAL A 12 -2.02 11.65 7.72
CA VAL A 12 -1.60 12.88 7.03
C VAL A 12 -2.61 14.01 7.11
N THR A 13 -2.11 15.17 7.55
CA THR A 13 -2.70 16.49 7.30
C THR A 13 -2.80 16.68 5.78
N LEU A 14 -3.80 16.07 5.14
CA LEU A 14 -4.00 16.17 3.71
C LEU A 14 -4.43 17.61 3.41
N ALA A 15 -3.78 18.23 2.44
CA ALA A 15 -4.27 19.45 1.85
C ALA A 15 -5.72 19.20 1.42
N THR A 16 -6.66 19.92 2.04
CA THR A 16 -8.07 19.83 1.70
C THR A 16 -8.30 20.56 0.39
N PHE A 17 -8.95 19.92 -0.57
CA PHE A 17 -9.35 20.56 -1.83
C PHE A 17 -10.87 20.71 -1.89
N GLY A 18 -11.36 21.68 -2.67
CA GLY A 18 -12.77 22.10 -2.62
C GLY A 18 -13.80 20.99 -2.83
N GLU A 19 -13.44 19.97 -3.63
CA GLU A 19 -14.32 18.84 -3.99
C GLU A 19 -14.06 17.58 -3.15
N GLU A 20 -13.31 17.67 -2.03
CA GLU A 20 -12.90 16.51 -1.24
C GLU A 20 -14.08 15.67 -0.72
N HIS A 21 -15.15 16.31 -0.22
CA HIS A 21 -16.33 15.60 0.27
C HIS A 21 -17.01 14.79 -0.84
N ARG A 22 -17.12 15.35 -2.04
CA ARG A 22 -17.68 14.66 -3.21
C ARG A 22 -16.78 13.48 -3.60
N VAL A 23 -15.47 13.69 -3.66
CA VAL A 23 -14.50 12.63 -3.95
C VAL A 23 -14.63 11.50 -2.94
N ARG A 24 -14.65 11.79 -1.64
CA ARG A 24 -14.77 10.76 -0.58
C ARG A 24 -16.06 9.96 -0.74
N GLY A 25 -17.20 10.60 -0.99
CA GLY A 25 -18.45 9.88 -1.26
C GLY A 25 -18.36 8.93 -2.46
N LEU A 26 -17.73 9.37 -3.56
CA LEU A 26 -17.52 8.51 -4.73
C LEU A 26 -16.58 7.35 -4.46
N LEU A 27 -15.56 7.58 -3.62
CA LEU A 27 -14.65 6.53 -3.20
C LEU A 27 -15.35 5.54 -2.27
N ASP A 28 -16.18 5.97 -1.32
CA ASP A 28 -16.90 5.08 -0.39
C ASP A 28 -17.85 4.11 -1.10
N GLU A 29 -18.40 4.52 -2.24
CA GLU A 29 -19.31 3.69 -3.04
C GLU A 29 -18.63 2.83 -4.10
N ILE A 30 -17.30 2.90 -4.26
CA ILE A 30 -16.59 2.18 -5.32
C ILE A 30 -16.75 0.66 -5.19
N ARG A 31 -17.08 0.02 -6.32
CA ARG A 31 -17.26 -1.42 -6.49
C ARG A 31 -16.80 -1.84 -7.89
N ALA A 32 -16.57 -3.13 -8.08
CA ALA A 32 -16.13 -3.65 -9.38
C ALA A 32 -17.14 -3.39 -10.51
N ASP A 33 -18.43 -3.36 -10.21
CA ASP A 33 -19.51 -3.14 -11.18
C ASP A 33 -19.75 -1.66 -11.53
N ASN A 34 -19.32 -0.72 -10.69
CA ASN A 34 -19.49 0.72 -10.91
C ASN A 34 -18.18 1.48 -11.17
N VAL A 35 -17.02 0.80 -11.19
CA VAL A 35 -15.69 1.44 -11.27
C VAL A 35 -15.54 2.41 -12.43
N GLU A 36 -16.07 2.08 -13.62
CA GLU A 36 -16.04 2.93 -14.80
C GLU A 36 -16.91 4.19 -14.64
N ALA A 37 -18.08 4.07 -13.99
CA ALA A 37 -18.93 5.22 -13.69
C ALA A 37 -18.27 6.14 -12.67
N THR A 38 -17.68 5.57 -11.61
CA THR A 38 -16.90 6.30 -10.61
C THR A 38 -15.71 7.01 -11.25
N ALA A 39 -14.97 6.34 -12.14
CA ALA A 39 -13.85 6.94 -12.87
C ALA A 39 -14.27 8.14 -13.72
N ARG A 40 -15.42 8.05 -14.41
CA ARG A 40 -15.97 9.17 -15.18
C ARG A 40 -16.31 10.35 -14.26
N GLN A 41 -16.99 10.11 -13.15
CA GLN A 41 -17.39 11.19 -12.23
C GLN A 41 -16.19 11.85 -11.54
N LEU A 42 -15.15 11.07 -11.22
CA LEU A 42 -13.90 11.59 -10.66
C LEU A 42 -13.07 12.34 -11.70
N SER A 43 -13.10 11.95 -12.98
CA SER A 43 -12.42 12.71 -14.04
C SER A 43 -13.03 14.10 -14.33
N LEU A 44 -14.25 14.35 -13.86
CA LEU A 44 -14.92 15.65 -13.94
C LEU A 44 -14.64 16.55 -12.74
N VAL A 45 -13.80 16.11 -11.80
CA VAL A 45 -13.35 16.96 -10.68
C VAL A 45 -12.23 17.85 -11.19
N GLU A 46 -12.39 19.17 -11.04
CA GLU A 46 -11.38 20.14 -11.41
C GLU A 46 -10.45 20.40 -10.22
N PHE A 47 -9.18 20.05 -10.38
CA PHE A 47 -8.14 20.32 -9.40
C PHE A 47 -7.49 21.69 -9.71
N GLN A 48 -7.30 22.54 -8.72
CA GLN A 48 -6.73 23.88 -8.93
C GLN A 48 -5.19 23.85 -8.95
N SER A 49 -4.58 22.80 -8.40
CA SER A 49 -3.13 22.67 -8.34
C SER A 49 -2.65 21.21 -8.34
N ALA A 50 -1.35 21.02 -8.59
CA ALA A 50 -0.71 19.71 -8.55
C ALA A 50 -0.79 19.09 -7.14
N GLU A 51 -0.76 19.92 -6.09
CA GLU A 51 -0.90 19.52 -4.70
C GLU A 51 -2.29 18.95 -4.41
N GLU A 52 -3.35 19.54 -4.96
CA GLU A 52 -4.71 18.98 -4.82
C GLU A 52 -4.85 17.63 -5.53
N LEU A 53 -4.26 17.49 -6.73
CA LEU A 53 -4.24 16.22 -7.46
C LEU A 53 -3.42 15.15 -6.71
N GLU A 54 -2.34 15.55 -6.03
CA GLU A 54 -1.56 14.66 -5.18
C GLU A 54 -2.35 14.24 -3.94
N ALA A 55 -3.05 15.16 -3.28
CA ALA A 55 -3.93 14.85 -2.15
C ALA A 55 -5.01 13.84 -2.56
N PHE A 56 -5.59 14.00 -3.76
CA PHE A 56 -6.50 13.01 -4.33
C PHE A 56 -5.85 11.63 -4.55
N ALA A 57 -4.63 11.58 -5.10
CA ALA A 57 -3.89 10.33 -5.26
C ALA A 57 -3.63 9.65 -3.89
N ARG A 58 -3.31 10.43 -2.85
CA ARG A 58 -3.15 9.94 -1.48
C ARG A 58 -4.45 9.38 -0.90
N LEU A 59 -5.59 10.00 -1.15
CA LEU A 59 -6.90 9.47 -0.72
C LEU A 59 -7.20 8.11 -1.36
N LEU A 60 -6.95 7.98 -2.66
CA LEU A 60 -7.12 6.70 -3.38
C LEU A 60 -6.21 5.62 -2.84
N PHE A 61 -4.94 5.95 -2.59
CA PHE A 61 -3.98 5.02 -1.98
C PHE A 61 -4.42 4.62 -0.58
N ALA A 62 -4.75 5.59 0.26
CA ALA A 62 -5.22 5.37 1.63
C ALA A 62 -6.48 4.49 1.65
N LYS A 63 -7.39 4.62 0.69
CA LYS A 63 -8.54 3.71 0.56
C LYS A 63 -8.15 2.29 0.15
N ALA A 64 -7.20 2.13 -0.75
CA ALA A 64 -6.74 0.80 -1.16
C ALA A 64 -6.00 0.06 -0.04
N ILE A 65 -5.28 0.79 0.83
CA ILE A 65 -4.73 0.25 2.08
C ILE A 65 -5.87 0.00 3.10
N ALA A 66 -6.72 1.02 3.24
CA ALA A 66 -8.08 1.09 3.77
C ALA A 66 -8.83 -0.25 3.79
N GLU A 67 -9.06 -0.73 2.59
CA GLU A 67 -10.00 -1.79 2.28
C GLU A 67 -9.30 -2.78 1.34
N PRO A 68 -8.61 -3.79 1.89
CA PRO A 68 -7.90 -4.79 1.11
C PRO A 68 -8.72 -5.44 -0.01
N SER A 69 -10.02 -5.66 0.23
CA SER A 69 -10.98 -6.20 -0.73
C SER A 69 -11.21 -5.29 -1.94
N CYS A 70 -10.98 -3.98 -1.79
CA CYS A 70 -11.12 -2.98 -2.83
C CYS A 70 -9.81 -2.73 -3.58
N SER A 71 -8.68 -3.33 -3.17
CA SER A 71 -7.35 -3.04 -3.74
C SER A 71 -7.29 -3.21 -5.26
N GLU A 72 -7.91 -4.26 -5.81
CA GLU A 72 -7.95 -4.50 -7.26
C GLU A 72 -8.80 -3.45 -7.99
N THR A 73 -10.01 -3.17 -7.48
CA THR A 73 -10.91 -2.14 -8.00
C THR A 73 -10.28 -0.75 -7.92
N CYS A 74 -9.59 -0.43 -6.82
CA CYS A 74 -8.86 0.82 -6.66
C CYS A 74 -7.71 0.94 -7.68
N ALA A 75 -6.96 -0.14 -7.92
CA ALA A 75 -5.92 -0.14 -8.93
C ALA A 75 -6.47 0.05 -10.36
N GLU A 76 -7.65 -0.51 -10.65
CA GLU A 76 -8.34 -0.27 -11.92
C GLU A 76 -8.82 1.17 -12.06
N LEU A 77 -9.39 1.75 -10.99
CA LEU A 77 -9.75 3.16 -10.95
C LEU A 77 -8.55 4.07 -11.18
N MET A 78 -7.44 3.82 -10.48
CA MET A 78 -6.19 4.56 -10.63
C MET A 78 -5.63 4.47 -12.06
N ASP A 79 -5.74 3.31 -12.71
CA ASP A 79 -5.34 3.12 -14.11
C ASP A 79 -6.16 4.02 -15.04
N MET A 80 -7.49 3.98 -14.92
CA MET A 80 -8.39 4.80 -15.72
C MET A 80 -8.17 6.30 -15.51
N LEU A 81 -7.97 6.73 -14.26
CA LEU A 81 -7.73 8.13 -13.93
C LEU A 81 -6.38 8.63 -14.46
N GLY A 82 -5.39 7.75 -14.60
CA GLY A 82 -4.07 8.07 -15.14
C GLY A 82 -4.09 8.72 -16.53
N THR A 83 -5.12 8.47 -17.34
CA THR A 83 -5.30 9.08 -18.66
C THR A 83 -6.45 10.09 -18.73
N ARG A 84 -7.24 10.24 -17.66
CA ARG A 84 -8.47 11.05 -17.64
C ARG A 84 -8.35 12.32 -16.80
N CYS A 85 -7.46 12.33 -15.81
CA CYS A 85 -7.20 13.53 -15.01
C CYS A 85 -6.44 14.59 -15.80
N GLN A 86 -6.66 15.85 -15.44
CA GLN A 86 -5.88 16.98 -15.94
C GLN A 86 -4.38 16.85 -15.60
N GLU A 87 -3.55 17.52 -16.39
CA GLU A 87 -2.12 17.64 -16.15
C GLU A 87 -1.79 19.07 -15.69
N PHE A 88 -0.73 19.21 -14.91
CA PHE A 88 -0.22 20.51 -14.48
C PHE A 88 1.13 20.83 -15.15
N PRO A 89 1.46 22.12 -15.31
CA PRO A 89 2.76 22.53 -15.81
C PRO A 89 3.91 21.90 -15.03
N PRO A 90 5.07 21.67 -15.67
CA PRO A 90 6.26 21.21 -14.98
C PRO A 90 6.70 22.21 -13.90
N ALA A 91 7.30 21.70 -12.82
CA ALA A 91 7.89 22.54 -11.78
C ALA A 91 9.14 23.28 -12.28
N ASP A 92 9.93 22.64 -13.15
CA ASP A 92 11.17 23.17 -13.72
C ASP A 92 11.12 23.22 -15.25
N GLU A 93 11.73 24.25 -15.83
CA GLU A 93 11.87 24.37 -17.29
C GLU A 93 12.56 23.14 -17.91
N GLY A 94 11.94 22.57 -18.95
CA GLY A 94 12.46 21.39 -19.65
C GLY A 94 12.06 20.04 -19.04
N THR A 95 11.30 20.02 -17.93
CA THR A 95 10.75 18.77 -17.37
C THR A 95 9.36 18.45 -17.92
N LYS A 96 8.92 17.20 -17.72
CA LYS A 96 7.59 16.73 -18.16
C LYS A 96 6.48 17.31 -17.27
N PRO A 97 5.26 17.49 -17.82
CA PRO A 97 4.08 17.83 -17.04
C PRO A 97 3.88 16.92 -15.82
N VAL A 98 3.25 17.48 -14.78
CA VAL A 98 2.83 16.71 -13.62
C VAL A 98 1.50 16.04 -13.96
N THR A 99 1.49 14.71 -13.94
CA THR A 99 0.31 13.91 -14.28
C THR A 99 -0.14 13.09 -13.08
N PHE A 100 -1.41 12.67 -13.06
CA PHE A 100 -1.93 11.79 -12.00
C PHE A 100 -1.09 10.51 -11.86
N SER A 101 -0.66 9.90 -12.97
CA SER A 101 0.19 8.70 -12.93
C SER A 101 1.54 8.96 -12.26
N ARG A 102 2.16 10.13 -12.49
CA ARG A 102 3.42 10.50 -11.84
C ARG A 102 3.24 10.72 -10.35
N LEU A 103 2.19 11.44 -9.97
CA LEU A 103 1.85 11.69 -8.56
C LEU A 103 1.52 10.39 -7.82
N LEU A 104 0.73 9.51 -8.43
CA LEU A 104 0.40 8.21 -7.84
C LEU A 104 1.66 7.38 -7.56
N LEU A 105 2.62 7.35 -8.49
CA LEU A 105 3.88 6.64 -8.28
C LEU A 105 4.72 7.25 -7.15
N ASN A 106 4.78 8.58 -7.07
CA ASN A 106 5.45 9.28 -5.97
C ASN A 106 4.80 8.96 -4.62
N VAL A 107 3.47 8.93 -4.56
CA VAL A 107 2.71 8.54 -3.35
C VAL A 107 3.02 7.10 -2.96
N CYS A 108 2.98 6.16 -3.92
CA CYS A 108 3.31 4.76 -3.66
C CYS A 108 4.73 4.60 -3.11
N GLN A 109 5.70 5.34 -3.67
CA GLN A 109 7.08 5.33 -3.21
C GLN A 109 7.20 5.87 -1.78
N GLY A 110 6.64 7.05 -1.51
CA GLY A 110 6.72 7.67 -0.19
C GLY A 110 6.04 6.84 0.91
N GLU A 111 4.91 6.21 0.60
CA GLU A 111 4.25 5.30 1.56
C GLU A 111 5.04 4.02 1.80
N PHE A 112 5.65 3.45 0.76
CA PHE A 112 6.53 2.30 0.92
C PHE A 112 7.75 2.65 1.79
N GLU A 113 8.42 3.77 1.51
CA GLU A 113 9.57 4.26 2.28
C GLU A 113 9.19 4.51 3.74
N ARG A 114 8.05 5.18 4.01
CA ARG A 114 7.52 5.39 5.37
C ARG A 114 7.31 4.09 6.13
N LEU A 115 6.67 3.10 5.48
CA LEU A 115 6.44 1.79 6.07
C LEU A 115 7.76 1.05 6.32
N PHE A 116 8.71 1.17 5.40
CA PHE A 116 10.01 0.53 5.49
C PHE A 116 10.87 1.12 6.61
N GLU A 117 10.92 2.46 6.72
CA GLU A 117 11.59 3.17 7.81
C GLU A 117 11.03 2.76 9.17
N SER A 118 9.71 2.58 9.28
CA SER A 118 9.06 2.12 10.50
C SER A 118 9.47 0.69 10.92
N LEU A 119 9.93 -0.13 9.97
CA LEU A 119 10.42 -1.49 10.21
C LEU A 119 11.91 -1.51 10.61
N ASP A 120 12.73 -0.64 10.02
CA ASP A 120 14.17 -0.52 10.33
C ASP A 120 14.41 0.25 11.64
N HIS A 121 13.54 1.21 11.94
CA HIS A 121 13.55 2.05 13.13
C HIS A 121 12.20 1.99 13.84
N PRO A 122 11.85 0.85 14.47
CA PRO A 122 10.65 0.79 15.30
C PRO A 122 10.74 1.90 16.34
N PRO A 123 9.65 2.66 16.60
CA PRO A 123 9.64 3.66 17.66
C PRO A 123 10.21 3.02 18.91
N GLN A 124 11.19 3.68 19.56
CA GLN A 124 11.65 3.21 20.86
C GLN A 124 10.42 3.06 21.72
N ALA A 125 10.11 1.82 22.12
CA ALA A 125 9.02 1.56 23.04
C ALA A 125 9.27 2.45 24.25
N HIS A 126 8.45 3.48 24.41
CA HIS A 126 8.29 4.08 25.71
C HIS A 126 7.90 2.92 26.62
N ASP A 127 8.66 2.78 27.70
CA ASP A 127 8.56 1.80 28.77
C ASP A 127 7.09 1.61 29.20
N GLU A 128 6.34 0.74 28.53
CA GLU A 128 5.03 0.27 28.97
C GLU A 128 5.27 -0.85 29.98
N GLY A 129 5.77 -0.44 31.14
CA GLY A 129 5.59 -1.19 32.37
C GLY A 129 4.10 -1.32 32.66
N GLN A 130 3.64 -2.57 32.75
CA GLN A 130 2.43 -3.05 33.41
C GLN A 130 1.10 -2.84 32.64
N ALA A 131 0.61 -3.91 32.02
CA ALA A 131 -0.65 -4.57 32.42
C ALA A 131 -1.02 -5.72 31.45
N GLU A 132 -0.31 -6.84 31.56
CA GLU A 132 -0.92 -8.13 31.23
C GLU A 132 -1.71 -8.62 32.46
N THR A 133 -3.01 -8.33 32.54
CA THR A 133 -3.94 -9.20 33.29
C THR A 133 -5.41 -8.99 32.90
N GLU A 134 -6.05 -10.11 32.57
CA GLU A 134 -7.44 -10.48 32.93
C GLU A 134 -8.64 -10.12 32.03
N THR A 135 -8.96 -11.10 31.17
CA THR A 135 -10.29 -11.66 30.85
C THR A 135 -11.36 -10.82 30.11
N PRO A 136 -12.02 -11.40 29.07
CA PRO A 136 -13.11 -10.76 28.34
C PRO A 136 -14.48 -11.01 29.01
N LYS A 137 -15.27 -9.96 29.22
CA LYS A 137 -16.73 -10.07 29.38
C LYS A 137 -17.44 -9.36 28.21
N PRO A 138 -18.36 -10.04 27.51
CA PRO A 138 -19.11 -9.47 26.39
C PRO A 138 -20.36 -8.78 26.93
N LEU A 139 -20.75 -7.61 26.38
CA LEU A 139 -22.13 -7.09 26.40
C LEU A 139 -22.28 -5.87 25.48
N ALA A 140 -23.27 -5.96 24.58
CA ALA A 140 -23.93 -4.94 23.75
C ALA A 140 -23.07 -4.19 22.71
N ASP A 141 -23.19 -4.48 21.41
CA ASP A 141 -24.25 -4.03 20.48
C ASP A 141 -24.19 -2.54 20.17
N ASP A 142 -23.45 -2.20 19.11
CA ASP A 142 -23.88 -1.21 18.11
C ASP A 142 -23.13 -1.50 16.80
N GLY A 143 -23.83 -1.43 15.67
CA GLY A 143 -23.41 -1.89 14.34
C GLY A 143 -22.30 -1.06 13.68
N GLN A 144 -21.34 -0.56 14.46
CA GLN A 144 -20.13 0.07 13.95
C GLN A 144 -19.04 -0.99 13.85
N GLN A 145 -18.70 -1.33 12.61
CA GLN A 145 -17.55 -2.16 12.27
C GLN A 145 -16.34 -1.63 13.04
N ARG A 146 -16.01 -2.32 14.12
CA ARG A 146 -14.92 -1.98 15.03
C ARG A 146 -13.64 -2.10 14.21
N VAL A 147 -13.20 -1.00 13.61
CA VAL A 147 -11.94 -0.95 12.87
C VAL A 147 -10.86 -1.21 13.90
N GLN A 148 -10.41 -2.47 13.98
CA GLN A 148 -9.26 -2.81 14.80
C GLN A 148 -8.07 -1.98 14.30
N PRO A 149 -7.25 -1.41 15.19
CA PRO A 149 -6.04 -0.71 14.77
C PRO A 149 -5.21 -1.69 13.94
N ARG A 150 -4.90 -1.30 12.69
CA ARG A 150 -4.13 -2.16 11.80
C ARG A 150 -2.70 -2.25 12.27
N THR A 151 -2.13 -3.45 12.15
CA THR A 151 -0.73 -3.65 12.45
C THR A 151 0.12 -3.16 11.29
N LEU A 152 1.40 -2.83 11.54
CA LEU A 152 2.37 -2.55 10.48
C LEU A 152 2.45 -3.67 9.44
N SER A 153 2.19 -4.92 9.85
CA SER A 153 2.10 -6.07 8.95
C SER A 153 0.92 -5.96 7.99
N ASP A 154 -0.26 -5.55 8.48
CA ASP A 154 -1.46 -5.39 7.65
C ASP A 154 -1.28 -4.26 6.63
N GLU A 155 -0.68 -3.14 7.05
CA GLU A 155 -0.39 -2.01 6.17
C GLU A 155 0.62 -2.38 5.09
N LEU A 156 1.73 -3.04 5.46
CA LEU A 156 2.73 -3.48 4.48
C LEU A 156 2.12 -4.46 3.48
N CYS A 157 1.37 -5.47 3.93
CA CYS A 157 0.73 -6.43 3.03
C CYS A 157 -0.28 -5.74 2.10
N ALA A 158 -1.09 -4.82 2.61
CA ALA A 158 -2.01 -4.06 1.77
C ALA A 158 -1.28 -3.18 0.74
N CYS A 159 -0.15 -2.58 1.12
CA CYS A 159 0.72 -1.82 0.22
C CYS A 159 1.29 -2.73 -0.88
N MET A 160 1.81 -3.90 -0.50
CA MET A 160 2.36 -4.88 -1.44
C MET A 160 1.30 -5.41 -2.41
N ARG A 161 0.08 -5.62 -1.94
CA ARG A 161 -1.07 -5.99 -2.78
C ARG A 161 -1.39 -4.92 -3.81
N LEU A 162 -1.47 -3.64 -3.39
CA LEU A 162 -1.73 -2.53 -4.30
C LEU A 162 -0.61 -2.38 -5.35
N VAL A 163 0.65 -2.40 -4.91
CA VAL A 163 1.82 -2.36 -5.81
C VAL A 163 1.76 -3.50 -6.83
N GLY A 164 1.43 -4.71 -6.38
CA GLY A 164 1.22 -5.86 -7.26
C GLY A 164 0.14 -5.61 -8.32
N ASN A 165 -1.03 -5.12 -7.90
CA ASN A 165 -2.14 -4.80 -8.79
C ASN A 165 -1.81 -3.71 -9.82
N LEU A 166 -1.01 -2.70 -9.43
CA LEU A 166 -0.51 -1.65 -10.34
C LEU A 166 0.53 -2.20 -11.33
N PHE A 167 1.39 -3.13 -10.91
CA PHE A 167 2.34 -3.80 -11.80
C PHE A 167 1.66 -4.66 -12.87
N VAL A 168 0.63 -5.44 -12.48
CA VAL A 168 -0.17 -6.25 -13.41
C VAL A 168 -0.80 -5.36 -14.49
N ARG A 169 -1.22 -4.15 -14.13
CA ARG A 169 -1.78 -3.11 -15.03
C ARG A 169 -0.71 -2.27 -15.76
N ARG A 170 0.56 -2.68 -15.74
CA ARG A 170 1.68 -2.01 -16.43
C ARG A 170 1.96 -0.57 -15.96
N LYS A 171 1.52 -0.19 -14.75
CA LYS A 171 1.81 1.13 -14.18
C LYS A 171 3.14 1.21 -13.45
N ILE A 172 3.61 0.07 -12.96
CA ILE A 172 4.91 -0.05 -12.30
C ILE A 172 5.85 -0.86 -13.20
N ALA A 173 7.09 -0.39 -13.35
CA ALA A 173 8.10 -1.10 -14.14
C ALA A 173 8.68 -2.29 -13.36
N ILE A 174 9.11 -3.33 -14.09
CA ILE A 174 9.71 -4.53 -13.48
C ILE A 174 10.93 -4.23 -12.59
N LYS A 175 11.69 -3.17 -12.91
CA LYS A 175 12.83 -2.72 -12.10
C LYS A 175 12.40 -2.27 -10.70
N VAL A 176 11.24 -1.64 -10.57
CA VAL A 176 10.69 -1.20 -9.28
C VAL A 176 10.30 -2.41 -8.43
N ILE A 177 9.68 -3.44 -9.04
CA ILE A 177 9.42 -4.72 -8.34
C ILE A 177 10.73 -5.37 -7.87
N GLY A 178 11.76 -5.36 -8.71
CA GLY A 178 13.10 -5.83 -8.33
C GLY A 178 13.67 -5.08 -7.13
N GLN A 179 13.54 -3.76 -7.11
CA GLN A 179 14.01 -2.91 -6.02
C GLN A 179 13.24 -3.18 -4.71
N ILE A 180 11.90 -3.21 -4.76
CA ILE A 180 11.07 -3.51 -3.57
C ILE A 180 11.41 -4.88 -3.00
N MET A 181 11.56 -5.91 -3.85
CA MET A 181 11.97 -7.25 -3.40
C MET A 181 13.38 -7.26 -2.79
N HIS A 182 14.31 -6.51 -3.36
CA HIS A 182 15.64 -6.32 -2.78
C HIS A 182 15.57 -5.64 -1.41
N ASP A 183 14.73 -4.63 -1.25
CA ASP A 183 14.62 -3.91 0.02
C ASP A 183 14.00 -4.79 1.10
N LEU A 184 12.97 -5.57 0.77
CA LEU A 184 12.29 -6.48 1.69
C LEU A 184 13.11 -7.72 2.08
N ILE A 185 13.74 -8.40 1.11
CA ILE A 185 14.36 -9.71 1.35
C ILE A 185 15.78 -9.82 0.79
N GLY A 186 16.40 -8.72 0.35
CA GLY A 186 17.79 -8.71 -0.10
C GLY A 186 18.78 -9.21 0.96
N VAL A 187 20.02 -9.43 0.54
CA VAL A 187 21.10 -9.72 1.49
C VAL A 187 21.60 -8.39 2.04
N LYS A 188 21.42 -8.19 3.35
CA LYS A 188 21.85 -7.00 4.11
C LYS A 188 22.60 -7.47 5.36
N ASP A 189 23.18 -6.53 6.12
CA ASP A 189 23.91 -6.83 7.36
C ASP A 189 23.03 -7.53 8.40
N LYS A 190 21.75 -7.13 8.46
CA LYS A 190 20.73 -7.75 9.31
C LYS A 190 19.82 -8.64 8.45
N PRO A 191 19.40 -9.81 8.95
CA PRO A 191 18.37 -10.60 8.28
C PRO A 191 17.05 -9.80 8.26
N PRO A 192 16.22 -9.97 7.21
CA PRO A 192 14.95 -9.27 7.11
C PRO A 192 14.01 -9.69 8.25
N THR A 193 13.17 -8.78 8.71
CA THR A 193 12.15 -9.10 9.73
C THR A 193 11.08 -10.01 9.14
N ARG A 194 10.29 -10.67 10.01
CA ARG A 194 9.17 -11.51 9.56
C ARG A 194 8.16 -10.72 8.72
N ILE A 195 7.85 -9.49 9.12
CA ILE A 195 6.91 -8.61 8.41
C ILE A 195 7.39 -8.35 6.98
N MET A 196 8.70 -8.12 6.78
CA MET A 196 9.27 -7.91 5.44
C MET A 196 9.18 -9.16 4.56
N VAL A 197 9.41 -10.35 5.15
CA VAL A 197 9.25 -11.63 4.44
C VAL A 197 7.79 -11.86 4.05
N ASP A 198 6.85 -11.60 4.95
CA ASP A 198 5.41 -11.71 4.68
C ASP A 198 4.98 -10.74 3.57
N GLY A 199 5.47 -9.49 3.60
CA GLY A 199 5.23 -8.51 2.54
C GLY A 199 5.80 -8.94 1.18
N ALA A 200 7.01 -9.52 1.14
CA ALA A 200 7.59 -10.02 -0.10
C ALA A 200 6.79 -11.22 -0.67
N CYS A 201 6.31 -12.11 0.20
CA CYS A 201 5.42 -13.21 -0.19
C CYS A 201 4.08 -12.69 -0.72
N GLU A 202 3.47 -11.71 -0.07
CA GLU A 202 2.23 -11.06 -0.53
C GLU A 202 2.43 -10.44 -1.92
N LEU A 203 3.49 -9.65 -2.12
CA LEU A 203 3.79 -9.05 -3.43
C LEU A 203 3.91 -10.13 -4.51
N LEU A 204 4.63 -11.23 -4.20
CA LEU A 204 4.89 -12.32 -5.14
C LEU A 204 3.61 -13.02 -5.63
N GLN A 205 2.58 -13.12 -4.78
CA GLN A 205 1.29 -13.69 -5.15
C GLN A 205 0.62 -12.93 -6.31
N HIS A 206 0.82 -11.61 -6.37
CA HIS A 206 0.21 -10.75 -7.40
C HIS A 206 1.09 -10.61 -8.65
N VAL A 207 2.41 -10.50 -8.47
CA VAL A 207 3.32 -10.23 -9.60
C VAL A 207 3.84 -11.50 -10.28
N GLY A 208 3.81 -12.65 -9.61
CA GLY A 208 4.49 -13.88 -10.04
C GLY A 208 4.05 -14.37 -11.43
N VAL A 209 2.74 -14.40 -11.69
CA VAL A 209 2.18 -14.82 -12.98
C VAL A 209 2.68 -13.92 -14.10
N VAL A 210 2.65 -12.60 -13.88
CA VAL A 210 3.06 -11.60 -14.88
C VAL A 210 4.57 -11.63 -15.12
N LEU A 211 5.38 -11.83 -14.08
CA LEU A 211 6.83 -12.01 -14.22
C LEU A 211 7.17 -13.25 -15.05
N ALA A 212 6.42 -14.35 -14.86
CA ALA A 212 6.63 -15.59 -15.58
C ALA A 212 6.35 -15.50 -17.10
N LEU A 213 5.71 -14.43 -17.58
CA LEU A 213 5.42 -14.23 -19.01
C LEU A 213 6.65 -13.84 -19.84
N THR A 214 7.75 -13.38 -19.22
CA THR A 214 8.93 -12.89 -19.94
C THR A 214 10.20 -13.65 -19.52
N PRO A 215 11.20 -13.82 -20.41
CA PRO A 215 12.46 -14.47 -20.04
C PRO A 215 13.18 -13.78 -18.87
N HIS A 216 13.23 -12.44 -18.89
CA HIS A 216 13.85 -11.68 -17.82
C HIS A 216 13.09 -11.80 -16.49
N GLY A 217 11.75 -11.72 -16.53
CA GLY A 217 10.92 -11.89 -15.34
C GLY A 217 11.01 -13.28 -14.72
N LYS A 218 11.16 -14.35 -15.53
CA LYS A 218 11.43 -15.71 -15.02
C LYS A 218 12.74 -15.79 -14.23
N VAL A 219 13.79 -15.12 -14.69
CA VAL A 219 15.08 -15.07 -13.98
C VAL A 219 14.92 -14.36 -12.63
N LEU A 220 14.24 -13.20 -12.61
CA LEU A 220 13.96 -12.48 -11.36
C LEU A 220 13.10 -13.30 -10.40
N LEU A 221 12.03 -13.92 -10.90
CA LEU A 221 11.16 -14.79 -10.10
C LEU A 221 11.95 -15.95 -9.47
N ALA A 222 12.82 -16.60 -10.24
CA ALA A 222 13.68 -17.66 -9.71
C ALA A 222 14.63 -17.16 -8.61
N GLN A 223 15.18 -15.94 -8.75
CA GLN A 223 16.01 -15.32 -7.72
C GLN A 223 15.23 -15.05 -6.44
N PHE A 224 14.01 -14.51 -6.54
CA PHE A 224 13.13 -14.25 -5.39
C PHE A 224 12.78 -15.55 -4.66
N CYS A 225 12.32 -16.58 -5.39
CA CYS A 225 11.99 -17.88 -4.81
C CYS A 225 13.20 -18.54 -4.14
N SER A 226 14.39 -18.46 -4.77
CA SER A 226 15.63 -18.98 -4.18
C SER A 226 15.96 -18.28 -2.86
N ARG A 227 15.83 -16.95 -2.82
CA ARG A 227 16.06 -16.17 -1.59
C ARG A 227 15.07 -16.52 -0.48
N LEU A 228 13.78 -16.59 -0.78
CA LEU A 228 12.74 -16.98 0.18
C LEU A 228 12.99 -18.40 0.71
N THR A 229 13.41 -19.33 -0.15
CA THR A 229 13.74 -20.70 0.26
C THR A 229 14.93 -20.74 1.23
N ARG A 230 15.96 -19.92 0.99
CA ARG A 230 17.10 -19.79 1.91
C ARG A 230 16.68 -19.17 3.25
N LEU A 231 15.81 -18.17 3.24
CA LEU A 231 15.28 -17.56 4.46
C LEU A 231 14.47 -18.57 5.27
N LYS A 232 13.62 -19.38 4.62
CA LYS A 232 12.87 -20.48 5.28
C LYS A 232 13.78 -21.48 6.00
N GLN A 233 14.98 -21.70 5.49
CA GLN A 233 15.96 -22.63 6.06
C GLN A 233 16.92 -21.96 7.07
N ALA A 234 16.82 -20.64 7.26
CA ALA A 234 17.73 -19.90 8.12
C ALA A 234 17.52 -20.29 9.58
N LYS A 235 18.64 -20.40 10.31
CA LYS A 235 18.66 -20.73 11.73
C LYS A 235 19.20 -19.58 12.55
N ASP A 236 18.70 -19.43 13.77
CA ASP A 236 19.26 -18.52 14.77
C ASP A 236 20.56 -19.10 15.38
N CYS A 237 21.19 -18.33 16.28
CA CYS A 237 22.41 -18.73 16.97
C CYS A 237 22.24 -19.94 17.89
N THR A 238 21.01 -20.32 18.23
CA THR A 238 20.67 -21.50 19.04
C THR A 238 20.37 -22.74 18.19
N GLY A 239 20.38 -22.60 16.86
CA GLY A 239 20.04 -23.66 15.91
C GLY A 239 18.54 -23.82 15.65
N GLY A 240 17.69 -22.96 16.24
CA GLY A 240 16.26 -22.87 15.99
C GLY A 240 15.95 -22.21 14.65
N ALA A 241 14.74 -22.41 14.13
CA ALA A 241 14.32 -21.77 12.87
C ALA A 241 14.14 -20.26 13.07
N LEU A 242 14.82 -19.45 12.25
CA LEU A 242 14.76 -17.99 12.35
C LEU A 242 13.37 -17.43 12.00
N TYR A 243 12.60 -18.16 11.17
CA TYR A 243 11.23 -17.83 10.79
C TYR A 243 10.31 -19.04 11.04
N PRO A 244 9.48 -19.05 12.10
CA PRO A 244 8.62 -20.20 12.44
C PRO A 244 7.45 -20.36 11.45
N GLU A 245 7.01 -21.61 11.26
CA GLU A 245 6.16 -22.15 10.16
C GLU A 245 4.78 -21.49 9.88
N ARG A 246 4.38 -20.39 10.52
CA ARG A 246 3.14 -19.66 10.19
C ARG A 246 3.20 -18.90 8.84
N THR A 247 4.05 -19.35 7.91
CA THR A 247 4.37 -18.66 6.64
C THR A 247 4.00 -19.53 5.43
N GLN A 248 2.98 -20.39 5.56
CA GLN A 248 2.47 -21.21 4.46
C GLN A 248 1.02 -20.85 4.19
#